data_AF-U4UCF6-F1
#
_entry.id   AF-U4UCF6-F1
#
_cell.length_a   1.000
_cell.length_b   1.000
_cell.length_c   1.000
_cell.angle_alpha   90.00
_cell.angle_beta   90.00
_cell.angle_gamma   90.00
#
_symmetry.space_group_name_H-M   'P 1'
#
loop_
_entity.id
_entity.type
_entity.pdbx_description
1 polymer ?
#
loop_
_entity_poly.entity_id
_entity_poly.type
_entity_poly.pdbx_seq_one_letter_code
_entity_poly.pdbx_strand_id
1 'polypeptide(L)'
;MLVLHLRFTGTRIAPKGVKSILFGKQGRKFYNSLSEENRAKVVAFCDVDVNKIGKKYRSFDEHRRRFNNEVDIIHFQKAVPPFVICVKTDLTDGAFENNLQMLNLKEGDDYVMFS
;
A
#
# COMPACT_ATOMS: atom_id res chain seq x y z
N MET A 1 21.48 -13.21 -5.89
CA MET A 1 20.33 -13.30 -4.96
C MET A 1 20.55 -12.30 -3.83
N LEU A 2 20.44 -11.00 -4.10
CA LEU A 2 20.51 -9.90 -3.11
C LEU A 2 20.57 -8.59 -3.89
N VAL A 3 19.41 -7.96 -4.17
CA VAL A 3 19.36 -6.52 -4.47
C VAL A 3 17.98 -6.01 -4.07
N LEU A 4 17.85 -5.46 -2.88
CA LEU A 4 16.75 -4.56 -2.55
C LEU A 4 17.22 -3.52 -1.53
N HIS A 5 18.26 -2.79 -1.94
CA HIS A 5 18.63 -1.52 -1.33
C HIS A 5 17.72 -0.44 -1.96
N LEU A 6 16.44 -0.41 -1.56
CA LEU A 6 15.48 0.58 -2.07
C LEU A 6 15.68 1.93 -1.35
N ARG A 7 16.66 2.70 -1.84
CA ARG A 7 16.69 4.15 -1.60
C ARG A 7 15.54 4.81 -2.37
N PHE A 8 14.86 5.73 -1.69
CA PHE A 8 13.60 6.36 -2.05
C PHE A 8 13.65 7.36 -3.23
N THR A 9 14.45 7.10 -4.28
CA THR A 9 14.70 8.05 -5.37
C THR A 9 14.32 7.47 -6.74
N GLY A 10 13.33 8.07 -7.40
CA GLY A 10 13.44 8.35 -8.83
C GLY A 10 13.05 7.31 -9.89
N THR A 11 12.51 6.14 -9.54
CA THR A 11 11.76 5.23 -10.47
C THR A 11 11.30 4.01 -9.65
N ARG A 12 9.99 3.81 -9.44
CA ARG A 12 9.50 2.78 -8.50
C ARG A 12 8.90 1.57 -9.21
N ILE A 13 9.53 0.42 -9.01
CA ILE A 13 9.04 -0.90 -9.38
C ILE A 13 8.33 -1.47 -8.14
N ALA A 14 7.02 -1.71 -8.22
CA ALA A 14 6.35 -2.51 -7.20
C ALA A 14 6.91 -3.94 -7.26
N PRO A 15 7.18 -4.62 -6.13
CA PRO A 15 7.53 -6.04 -6.16
C PRO A 15 6.51 -6.81 -7.01
N LYS A 16 6.97 -7.83 -7.75
CA LYS A 16 6.07 -8.64 -8.58
C LYS A 16 4.94 -9.18 -7.69
N GLY A 17 3.70 -8.79 -8.00
CA GLY A 17 2.51 -9.31 -7.35
C GLY A 17 1.92 -8.48 -6.21
N VAL A 18 2.34 -7.24 -5.93
CA VAL A 18 1.67 -6.38 -4.92
C VAL A 18 0.17 -6.33 -5.16
N LYS A 19 -0.62 -6.86 -4.23
CA LYS A 19 -2.10 -6.86 -4.31
C LYS A 19 -2.73 -5.80 -3.43
N SER A 20 -2.07 -5.44 -2.33
CA SER A 20 -2.68 -4.59 -1.32
C SER A 20 -1.70 -3.59 -0.73
N ILE A 21 -2.18 -2.36 -0.47
CA ILE A 21 -1.39 -1.28 0.12
C ILE A 21 -2.08 -0.79 1.39
N LEU A 22 -1.35 -0.70 2.50
CA LEU A 22 -1.89 -0.06 3.70
C LEU A 22 -2.08 1.44 3.48
N PHE A 23 -3.30 1.89 3.71
CA PHE A 23 -3.86 3.14 3.27
C PHE A 23 -3.71 4.22 4.33
N GLY A 24 -3.19 5.36 3.90
CA GLY A 24 -2.86 6.49 4.74
C GLY A 24 -2.30 7.61 3.88
N LYS A 25 -1.83 8.70 4.50
CA LYS A 25 -1.22 9.82 3.74
C LYS A 25 -0.02 9.34 2.91
N GLN A 26 0.78 8.43 3.44
CA GLN A 26 1.95 7.89 2.77
C GLN A 26 1.58 6.85 1.71
N GLY A 27 0.64 5.93 2.01
CA GLY A 27 0.12 4.97 1.02
C GLY A 27 -0.46 5.63 -0.23
N ARG A 28 -1.21 6.74 -0.07
CA ARG A 28 -1.72 7.53 -1.21
C ARG A 28 -0.60 8.13 -2.06
N LYS A 29 0.41 8.73 -1.42
CA LYS A 29 1.58 9.29 -2.12
C LYS A 29 2.35 8.20 -2.86
N PHE A 30 2.55 7.06 -2.23
CA PHE A 30 3.20 5.90 -2.85
C PHE A 30 2.44 5.45 -4.10
N TYR A 31 1.13 5.19 -3.99
CA TYR A 31 0.30 4.79 -5.13
C TYR A 31 0.35 5.80 -6.28
N ASN A 32 0.21 7.09 -6.00
CA ASN A 32 0.25 8.12 -7.04
C ASN A 32 1.63 8.25 -7.69
N SER A 33 2.71 7.87 -6.99
CA SER A 33 4.06 7.81 -7.56
C SER A 33 4.34 6.58 -8.43
N LEU A 34 3.46 5.57 -8.42
CA LEU A 34 3.61 4.38 -9.24
C LEU A 34 3.33 4.69 -10.72
N SER A 35 3.99 3.95 -11.62
CA SER A 35 3.62 3.88 -13.03
C SER A 35 2.23 3.26 -13.19
N GLU A 36 1.57 3.51 -14.32
CA GLU A 36 0.26 2.94 -14.64
C GLU A 36 0.24 1.41 -14.56
N GLU A 37 1.29 0.75 -15.07
CA GLU A 37 1.47 -0.70 -14.98
C GLU A 37 1.52 -1.20 -13.52
N ASN A 38 2.19 -0.46 -12.64
CA ASN A 38 2.28 -0.85 -11.23
C ASN A 38 1.04 -0.47 -10.42
N ARG A 39 0.33 0.61 -10.79
CA ARG A 39 -0.99 0.93 -10.22
C ARG A 39 -2.00 -0.17 -10.54
N ALA A 40 -1.99 -0.70 -11.76
CA ALA A 40 -2.89 -1.77 -12.18
C ALA A 40 -2.73 -3.08 -11.41
N LYS A 41 -1.59 -3.29 -10.73
CA LYS A 41 -1.35 -4.46 -9.87
C LYS A 41 -2.02 -4.31 -8.50
N VAL A 42 -2.27 -3.08 -8.06
CA VAL A 42 -2.91 -2.78 -6.77
C VAL A 42 -4.40 -3.10 -6.86
N VAL A 43 -4.82 -4.14 -6.14
CA VAL A 43 -6.21 -4.59 -6.12
C VAL A 43 -7.01 -3.88 -5.03
N ALA A 44 -6.37 -3.55 -3.91
CA ALA A 44 -7.05 -2.90 -2.79
C ALA A 44 -6.13 -2.00 -1.95
N PHE A 45 -6.76 -1.04 -1.30
CA PHE A 45 -6.24 -0.30 -0.17
C PHE A 45 -6.79 -0.87 1.13
N CYS A 46 -5.99 -0.79 2.19
CA CYS A 46 -6.34 -1.37 3.48
C CYS A 46 -6.32 -0.29 4.56
N ASP A 47 -7.41 -0.12 5.30
CA ASP A 47 -7.47 0.83 6.42
C ASP A 47 -8.11 0.15 7.64
N VAL A 48 -7.92 0.74 8.82
CA VAL A 48 -8.60 0.34 10.07
C VAL A 48 -9.81 1.24 10.36
N ASP A 49 -9.87 2.41 9.73
CA ASP A 49 -10.96 3.36 9.88
C ASP A 49 -12.22 2.85 9.15
N VAL A 50 -13.20 2.42 9.93
CA VAL A 50 -14.52 1.96 9.46
C VAL A 50 -15.24 2.98 8.58
N ASN A 51 -14.94 4.27 8.72
CA ASN A 51 -15.56 5.31 7.90
C ASN A 51 -14.98 5.34 6.47
N LYS A 52 -13.84 4.70 6.23
CA LYS A 52 -13.22 4.59 4.90
C LYS A 52 -13.49 3.24 4.25
N ILE A 53 -13.68 2.20 5.05
CA ILE A 53 -13.96 0.85 4.57
C ILE A 53 -15.25 0.84 3.74
N GLY A 54 -15.22 0.14 2.61
CA GLY A 54 -16.34 0.08 1.65
C GLY A 54 -16.40 1.27 0.70
N LYS A 55 -15.54 2.29 0.87
CA LYS A 55 -15.35 3.36 -0.11
C LYS A 55 -14.29 2.97 -1.13
N LYS A 56 -14.20 3.75 -2.20
CA LYS A 56 -13.14 3.62 -3.20
C LYS A 56 -12.24 4.84 -3.19
N TYR A 57 -10.95 4.63 -3.39
CA TYR A 57 -10.02 5.69 -3.67
C TYR A 57 -9.96 5.95 -5.18
N ARG A 58 -10.00 7.23 -5.55
CA ARG A 58 -9.82 7.68 -6.92
C ARG A 58 -8.89 8.88 -6.90
N SER A 59 -7.77 8.81 -7.63
CA SER A 59 -6.88 9.96 -7.80
C SER A 59 -7.07 10.61 -9.16
N PHE A 60 -6.95 11.93 -9.20
CA PHE A 60 -6.90 12.68 -10.44
C PHE A 60 -5.45 12.77 -10.92
N ASP A 61 -5.20 12.43 -12.17
CA ASP A 61 -3.93 12.61 -12.84
C ASP A 61 -3.93 13.99 -13.52
N GLU A 62 -3.19 14.93 -12.95
CA GLU A 62 -3.12 16.31 -13.45
C GLU A 62 -2.48 16.40 -14.84
N HIS A 63 -1.47 15.58 -15.11
CA HIS A 63 -0.76 15.60 -16.39
C HIS A 63 -1.65 15.10 -17.53
N ARG A 64 -2.45 14.06 -17.28
CA ARG A 64 -3.38 13.48 -18.27
C ARG A 64 -4.78 14.08 -18.20
N ARG A 65 -5.04 14.97 -17.23
CA ARG A 65 -6.33 15.60 -16.95
C ARG A 65 -7.50 14.60 -16.85
N ARG A 66 -7.26 13.43 -16.25
CA ARG A 66 -8.27 12.37 -16.09
C ARG A 66 -8.15 11.69 -14.74
N PHE A 67 -9.23 11.07 -14.29
CA PHE A 67 -9.16 10.21 -13.10
C PHE A 67 -8.52 8.86 -13.41
N ASN A 68 -7.73 8.36 -12.46
CA ASN A 68 -7.22 7.00 -12.45
C ASN A 68 -8.33 5.98 -12.11
N ASN A 69 -8.01 4.70 -12.29
CA ASN A 69 -8.85 3.60 -11.85
C ASN A 69 -9.14 3.71 -10.36
N GLU A 70 -10.37 3.34 -10.01
CA GLU A 70 -10.80 3.25 -8.62
C GLU A 70 -10.18 2.02 -7.95
N VAL A 71 -9.76 2.17 -6.70
CA VAL A 71 -9.21 1.10 -5.89
C VAL A 71 -10.05 0.98 -4.62
N ASP A 72 -10.53 -0.23 -4.32
CA ASP A 72 -11.39 -0.48 -3.15
C ASP A 72 -10.61 -0.26 -1.85
N ILE A 73 -11.28 0.28 -0.83
CA ILE A 73 -10.74 0.39 0.53
C ILE A 73 -11.41 -0.68 1.39
N ILE A 74 -10.64 -1.69 1.80
CA ILE A 74 -11.07 -2.82 2.61
C ILE A 74 -10.47 -2.76 4.01
N HIS A 75 -11.03 -3.54 4.94
CA HIS A 75 -10.39 -3.77 6.24
C HIS A 75 -9.09 -4.56 6.04
N PHE A 76 -8.03 -4.23 6.79
CA PHE A 76 -6.72 -4.88 6.64
C PHE A 76 -6.76 -6.41 6.82
N GLN A 77 -7.64 -6.92 7.69
CA GLN A 77 -7.81 -8.37 7.89
C GLN A 77 -8.38 -9.11 6.68
N LYS A 78 -9.02 -8.41 5.73
CA LYS A 78 -9.54 -9.01 4.49
C LYS A 78 -8.51 -9.00 3.35
N ALA A 79 -7.36 -8.40 3.58
CA ALA A 79 -6.38 -8.17 2.55
C ALA A 79 -5.51 -9.42 2.33
N VAL A 80 -5.02 -9.60 1.11
CA VAL A 80 -4.30 -10.80 0.68
C VAL A 80 -2.86 -10.42 0.31
N PRO A 81 -1.84 -11.12 0.83
CA PRO A 81 -0.46 -10.87 0.46
C PRO A 81 -0.20 -11.04 -1.06
N PRO A 82 0.83 -10.37 -1.61
CA PRO A 82 1.80 -9.54 -0.90
C PRO A 82 1.37 -8.08 -0.68
N PHE A 83 1.85 -7.51 0.43
CA PHE A 83 1.53 -6.14 0.89
C PHE A 83 2.66 -5.14 0.65
N VAL A 84 2.26 -3.88 0.45
CA VAL A 84 3.12 -2.73 0.71
C VAL A 84 2.59 -1.96 1.91
N ILE A 85 3.42 -1.87 2.94
CA ILE A 85 3.10 -1.22 4.20
C ILE A 85 3.74 0.17 4.19
N CYS A 86 2.90 1.22 4.24
CA CYS A 86 3.32 2.62 4.26
C CYS A 86 2.73 3.33 5.47
N VAL A 87 3.22 2.99 6.67
CA VAL A 87 2.79 3.58 7.94
C VAL A 87 3.94 4.31 8.62
N LYS A 88 3.62 5.33 9.39
CA LYS A 88 4.57 5.89 10.36
C LYS A 88 4.44 5.08 11.64
N THR A 89 5.46 4.28 11.95
CA THR A 89 5.53 3.42 13.15
C THR A 89 5.29 4.21 14.43
N ASP A 90 5.82 5.42 14.51
CA ASP A 90 5.83 6.26 15.72
C ASP A 90 4.45 6.85 16.10
N LEU A 91 3.42 6.67 15.26
CA LEU A 91 2.09 7.24 15.49
C LEU A 91 1.09 6.23 16.04
N THR A 92 1.47 4.97 16.19
CA THR A 92 0.50 3.90 16.49
C THR A 92 0.69 3.25 17.85
N ASP A 93 1.67 3.68 18.65
CA ASP A 93 1.94 3.18 20.02
C ASP A 93 1.94 1.63 20.10
N GLY A 94 2.50 0.97 19.08
CA GLY A 94 2.54 -0.49 18.98
C GLY A 94 1.27 -1.17 18.44
N ALA A 95 0.16 -0.45 18.24
CA ALA A 95 -1.10 -1.02 17.76
C ALA A 95 -0.99 -1.55 16.32
N PHE A 96 -0.15 -0.92 15.50
CA PHE A 96 0.09 -1.41 14.14
C PHE A 96 0.87 -2.73 14.14
N GLU A 97 1.93 -2.80 14.92
CA GLU A 97 2.81 -3.96 15.06
C GLU A 97 2.03 -5.17 15.59
N ASN A 98 1.16 -4.96 16.58
CA ASN A 98 0.26 -5.99 17.09
C ASN A 98 -0.69 -6.52 16.00
N ASN A 99 -1.31 -5.62 15.23
CA ASN A 99 -2.18 -6.02 14.12
C ASN A 99 -1.42 -6.78 13.02
N LEU A 100 -0.17 -6.41 12.75
CA LEU A 100 0.68 -7.08 11.77
C LEU A 100 1.07 -8.50 12.24
N GLN A 101 1.37 -8.66 13.53
CA GLN A 101 1.62 -9.98 14.12
C GLN A 101 0.41 -10.91 14.01
N MET A 102 -0.82 -10.39 14.14
CA MET A 102 -2.04 -11.19 13.98
C MET A 102 -2.20 -11.76 12.56
N LEU A 103 -1.60 -11.14 11.54
CA LEU A 103 -1.67 -11.63 10.17
C LEU A 103 -0.68 -12.76 9.88
N ASN A 104 0.26 -13.05 10.80
CA ASN A 104 1.29 -14.07 10.66
C ASN A 104 2.07 -13.99 9.32
N LEU A 105 2.50 -12.79 8.97
CA LEU A 105 3.18 -12.48 7.71
C LEU A 105 4.69 -12.42 7.87
N LYS A 106 5.42 -12.77 6.81
CA LYS A 106 6.88 -12.70 6.76
C LYS A 106 7.36 -11.52 5.90
N GLU A 107 8.18 -10.64 6.47
CA GLU A 107 8.78 -9.54 5.72
C GLU A 107 9.70 -10.07 4.61
N GLY A 108 9.66 -9.42 3.44
CA GLY A 108 10.41 -9.81 2.25
C GLY A 108 9.71 -10.85 1.37
N ASP A 109 8.81 -11.65 1.94
CA ASP A 109 8.00 -12.63 1.21
C ASP A 109 6.55 -12.16 1.07
N ASP A 110 5.90 -11.85 2.19
CA ASP A 110 4.48 -11.46 2.26
C ASP A 110 4.29 -9.93 2.28
N TYR A 111 5.27 -9.17 2.76
CA TYR A 111 5.17 -7.72 2.75
C TYR A 111 6.53 -7.01 2.62
N VAL A 112 6.47 -5.78 2.14
CA VAL A 112 7.58 -4.82 2.21
C VAL A 112 7.11 -3.59 2.97
N MET A 113 7.88 -3.18 3.98
CA MET A 113 7.59 -2.01 4.80
C MET A 113 8.43 -0.80 4.39
N PHE A 114 7.79 0.36 4.32
CA PHE A 114 8.42 1.66 4.09
C PHE A 114 7.98 2.63 5.19
N SER A 115 8.89 2.95 6.11
CA SER A 115 8.74 3.96 7.17
C SER A 115 9.19 5.34 6.71
#